data_AF-A0A2N3CQW7-F1
#
_entry.id   AF-A0A2N3CQW7-F1
#
_cell.length_a   1.000
_cell.length_b   1.000
_cell.length_c   1.000
_cell.angle_alpha   90.00
_cell.angle_beta   90.00
_cell.angle_gamma   90.00
#
_symmetry.space_group_name_H-M   'P 1'
#
loop_
_entity.id
_entity.type
_entity.pdbx_description
1 polymer ?
#
loop_
_entity_poly.entity_id
_entity_poly.type
_entity_poly.pdbx_seq_one_letter_code
_entity_poly.pdbx_strand_id
1 'polypeptide(L)' 'MPPKPIRKAVFPVAGLGTRFLPATKVVPKELLPVVDRPLIQYAVDEAREAGIEQMIFVTGRGKTGIVEHFDIA' A
#
# COMPACT_ATOMS: atom_id res chain seq x y z
N MET A 1 0.03 13.59 -30.37
CA MET A 1 -0.22 12.20 -29.93
C MET A 1 -1.25 12.25 -28.82
N PRO A 2 -2.25 11.35 -28.79
CA PRO A 2 -3.08 11.20 -27.60
C PRO A 2 -2.24 10.71 -26.42
N PRO A 3 -2.60 11.05 -25.18
CA PRO A 3 -1.90 10.55 -23.99
C PRO A 3 -1.97 9.02 -23.94
N LYS A 4 -0.87 8.38 -23.54
CA LYS A 4 -0.85 6.93 -23.31
C LYS A 4 -1.78 6.60 -22.12
N PRO A 5 -2.55 5.50 -22.18
CA PRO A 5 -3.36 5.07 -21.05
C PRO A 5 -2.51 4.87 -19.79
N ILE A 6 -3.01 5.36 -18.66
CA ILE A 6 -2.37 5.14 -17.36
C ILE A 6 -2.76 3.73 -16.88
N ARG A 7 -1.78 2.84 -16.76
CA ARG A 7 -1.99 1.43 -16.35
C ARG A 7 -1.20 1.01 -15.12
N LYS A 8 -0.40 1.91 -14.54
CA LYS A 8 0.50 1.60 -13.42
C LYS A 8 0.37 2.62 -12.30
N ALA A 9 0.35 2.14 -11.06
CA ALA A 9 0.40 2.97 -9.86
C ALA A 9 1.59 2.56 -8.99
N VAL A 10 2.27 3.56 -8.41
CA VAL A 10 3.41 3.37 -7.50
C VAL A 10 3.00 3.78 -6.09
N PHE A 11 3.21 2.90 -5.12
CA PHE A 11 2.87 3.07 -3.71
C PHE A 11 4.16 3.14 -2.87
N PRO A 12 4.59 4.32 -2.43
CA PRO A 12 5.71 4.46 -1.51
C PRO A 12 5.29 4.02 -0.10
N VAL A 13 5.71 2.83 0.32
CA VAL A 13 5.29 2.18 1.58
C VAL A 13 6.49 1.82 2.50
N ALA A 14 7.60 2.54 2.33
CA ALA A 14 8.85 2.30 3.06
C ALA A 14 8.96 3.09 4.39
N GLY A 15 7.93 3.83 4.78
CA GLY A 15 7.99 4.76 5.92
C GLY A 15 8.10 4.07 7.29
N LEU A 16 8.81 4.70 8.23
CA LEU A 16 8.95 4.18 9.60
C LEU A 16 7.71 4.44 10.49
N GLY A 17 6.84 5.40 10.13
CA GLY A 17 5.61 5.65 10.87
C GLY A 17 5.79 6.19 12.30
N THR A 18 6.90 6.87 12.59
CA THR A 18 7.30 7.29 13.96
C THR A 18 6.27 8.14 14.71
N ARG A 19 5.39 8.85 14.01
CA ARG A 19 4.30 9.64 14.61
C ARG A 19 3.18 8.81 15.25
N PHE A 20 3.12 7.51 14.94
CA PHE A 20 2.11 6.58 15.45
C PHE A 20 2.73 5.55 16.42
N LEU A 21 3.89 5.86 16.99
CA LEU A 21 4.45 5.02 18.04
C LEU A 21 3.52 5.05 19.28
N PRO A 22 3.38 3.92 20.01
CA PRO A 22 4.12 2.67 19.83
C PRO A 22 3.53 1.72 18.77
N ALA A 23 2.33 1.99 18.23
CA ALA A 23 1.62 1.07 17.34
C ALA A 23 2.46 0.68 16.10
N THR A 24 3.19 1.63 15.54
CA THR A 24 4.02 1.41 14.34
C THR A 24 5.41 0.82 14.61
N LYS A 25 5.71 0.43 15.85
CA LYS A 25 7.00 -0.19 16.19
C LYS A 25 7.18 -1.55 15.49
N VAL A 26 6.09 -2.31 15.35
CA VAL A 26 6.07 -3.65 14.75
C VAL A 26 5.06 -3.79 13.60
N VAL A 27 4.03 -2.94 13.57
CA VAL A 27 3.03 -2.92 12.50
C VAL A 27 3.39 -1.82 11.50
N PRO A 28 3.53 -2.10 10.19
CA PRO A 28 3.62 -1.07 9.15
C PRO A 28 2.47 -0.06 9.25
N LYS A 29 2.75 1.24 9.13
CA LYS A 29 1.70 2.27 9.25
C LYS A 29 0.61 2.10 8.19
N GLU A 30 0.96 1.57 7.03
CA GLU A 30 0.08 1.32 5.89
C GLU A 30 -0.92 0.17 6.15
N LEU A 31 -0.64 -0.65 7.16
CA LEU A 31 -1.53 -1.72 7.64
C LEU A 31 -2.40 -1.30 8.83
N LEU A 32 -2.28 -0.07 9.31
CA LEU A 32 -3.19 0.41 10.35
C LEU A 32 -4.62 0.44 9.78
N PRO A 33 -5.61 -0.14 10.48
CA PRO A 33 -6.96 -0.23 9.96
C PRO A 33 -7.71 1.10 10.10
N VAL A 34 -8.51 1.41 9.08
CA VAL A 34 -9.63 2.34 9.20
C VAL A 34 -10.88 1.48 9.25
N VAL A 35 -11.42 1.35 10.47
CA VAL A 35 -12.52 0.45 10.83
C VAL A 35 -12.14 -1.02 10.62
N ASP A 36 -12.28 -1.53 9.40
CA ASP A 36 -12.19 -2.96 9.06
C ASP A 36 -11.07 -3.29 8.06
N ARG A 37 -10.54 -2.29 7.36
CA ARG A 37 -9.55 -2.48 6.27
C ARG A 37 -8.29 -1.65 6.50
N PRO A 38 -7.10 -2.18 6.15
CA PRO A 38 -5.86 -1.42 6.24
C PRO A 38 -5.83 -0.27 5.24
N LEU A 39 -5.14 0.82 5.57
CA LEU A 39 -5.00 2.00 4.70
C LEU A 39 -4.55 1.64 3.27
N ILE A 40 -3.63 0.69 3.13
CA ILE A 40 -3.13 0.28 1.80
C ILE A 40 -4.20 -0.40 0.93
N GLN A 41 -5.19 -1.05 1.54
CA GLN A 41 -6.28 -1.69 0.81
C GLN A 41 -7.13 -0.63 0.10
N TYR A 42 -7.48 0.46 0.79
CA TYR A 42 -8.22 1.58 0.20
C TYR A 42 -7.49 2.17 -1.00
N ALA A 43 -6.17 2.39 -0.90
CA ALA A 43 -5.37 2.97 -1.98
C ALA A 43 -5.27 2.02 -3.20
N VAL A 44 -5.19 0.72 -2.97
CA VAL A 44 -5.16 -0.28 -4.05
C VAL A 44 -6.52 -0.40 -4.74
N ASP A 45 -7.61 -0.39 -3.97
CA ASP A 45 -8.96 -0.47 -4.52
C ASP A 45 -9.29 0.79 -5.34
N GLU A 46 -8.90 1.97 -4.87
CA GLU A 46 -9.01 3.23 -5.63
C GLU A 46 -8.25 3.15 -6.96
N ALA A 47 -7.02 2.62 -6.95
CA ALA A 47 -6.24 2.44 -8.18
C ALA A 47 -6.92 1.46 -9.14
N ARG A 48 -7.51 0.36 -8.63
CA ARG A 48 -8.27 -0.60 -9.43
C ARG A 48 -9.49 0.03 -10.07
N GLU A 49 -10.27 0.79 -9.31
CA GLU A 49 -11.43 1.52 -9.80
C GLU A 49 -11.05 2.54 -10.89
N ALA A 50 -9.87 3.14 -10.79
CA ALA A 50 -9.31 4.01 -11.82
C ALA A 50 -8.78 3.29 -13.07
N GLY A 51 -8.86 1.96 -13.14
CA GLY A 51 -8.43 1.16 -14.29
C GLY A 51 -6.92 0.89 -14.35
N ILE A 52 -6.23 0.97 -13.21
CA ILE A 52 -4.82 0.59 -13.07
C ILE A 52 -4.71 -0.94 -12.99
N GLU A 53 -3.81 -1.50 -13.81
CA GLU A 53 -3.60 -2.94 -13.92
C GLU A 53 -2.35 -3.39 -13.14
N GLN A 54 -1.37 -2.51 -12.97
CA GLN A 54 -0.11 -2.82 -12.30
C GLN A 54 0.09 -1.97 -11.04
N MET A 55 0.13 -2.62 -9.88
CA MET A 55 0.43 -2.01 -8.58
C MET A 55 1.90 -2.27 -8.24
N ILE A 56 2.66 -1.21 -7.99
CA ILE A 56 4.09 -1.28 -7.72
C ILE A 56 4.34 -0.74 -6.31
N PHE A 57 4.76 -1.61 -5.39
CA PHE A 57 5.05 -1.23 -4.02
C PHE A 57 6.55 -0.96 -3.84
N VAL A 58 6.90 0.24 -3.39
CA VAL A 58 8.28 0.57 -3.00
C VAL A 58 8.38 0.41 -1.49
N THR A 59 8.93 -0.71 -1.04
CA THR A 59 8.98 -1.11 0.37
C THR A 59 10.35 -0.78 1.01
N GLY A 60 10.44 -0.97 2.33
CA GLY A 60 11.66 -0.84 3.12
C GLY A 60 11.85 -2.03 4.07
N ARG A 61 12.89 -1.98 4.91
CA ARG A 61 13.12 -3.04 5.93
C ARG A 61 11.93 -3.16 6.89
N GLY A 62 11.58 -4.38 7.27
CA GLY A 62 10.48 -4.65 8.23
C GLY A 62 9.07 -4.41 7.68
N LYS A 63 8.90 -4.44 6.35
CA LYS A 63 7.61 -4.25 5.66
C LYS A 63 7.08 -5.53 5.00
N THR A 64 7.50 -6.70 5.48
CA THR A 64 7.05 -8.01 4.94
C THR A 64 5.54 -8.18 5.05
N GLY A 65 4.93 -7.70 6.13
CA GLY A 65 3.47 -7.76 6.31
C GLY A 65 2.66 -7.08 5.20
N ILE A 66 3.21 -6.10 4.47
CA ILE A 66 2.52 -5.50 3.33
C ILE A 66 2.47 -6.48 2.16
N VAL A 67 3.57 -7.21 1.92
CA VAL A 67 3.64 -8.23 0.88
C VAL A 67 2.68 -9.36 1.23
N GLU A 68 2.76 -9.88 2.47
CA GLU A 68 1.91 -10.96 2.97
C GLU A 68 0.41 -10.62 2.90
N HIS A 69 0.01 -9.36 3.13
CA HIS A 69 -1.39 -8.93 3.02
C HIS A 69 -1.97 -9.10 1.60
N PHE A 70 -1.15 -8.89 0.57
CA PHE A 70 -1.55 -9.03 -0.83
C PHE A 70 -1.11 -10.35 -1.46
N ASP A 71 -0.45 -11.22 -0.69
CA ASP A 71 -0.10 -12.56 -1.11
C ASP A 71 -1.36 -13.42 -0.96
N ILE A 72 -1.95 -13.79 -2.08
CA ILE A 72 -3.13 -14.65 -2.13
C ILE A 72 -2.63 -16.01 -2.63
N ALA A 73 -2.76 -17.04 -1.78
CA ALA A 73 -2.56 -18.44 -2.19
C ALA A 73 -3.64 -18.88 -3.19
#